data_AF-A0A0R3PUW8-F1
#
_entry.id   AF-A0A0R3PUW8-F1
#
_cell.length_a   1.000
_cell.length_b   1.000
_cell.length_c   1.000
_cell.angle_alpha   90.00
_cell.angle_beta   90.00
_cell.angle_gamma   90.00
#
_symmetry.space_group_name_H-M   'P 1'
#
loop_
_entity.id
_entity.type
_entity.pdbx_description
1 polymer ?
#
loop_
_entity_poly.entity_id
_entity_poly.type
_entity_poly.pdbx_seq_one_letter_code
_entity_poly.pdbx_strand_id
1 'polypeptide(L)'
;MPLNQVLTLIQQNARILTNVELMYSRKDPLGRDICVYLSNDGIRLMFHPVTQLLRLIEVDNLSQIVLKYKEKIFSEPGAEVSMDKVDEFFGSTHPGDRESMFTFLITAYDDKQKICVKSWRGLSFCFPTAESANVEVTPGFGPLRSLKFDSATQPRLTKMSIFKGTAVGKNEEVTMPLSGYCGQNRTLLVSCARRNGRITGVDVLFQTQNGRTTSRMNCELELVKITRTISFGDSVARVLSALGAPSKVFYKSEDKMSIHRGGYKETLSPLPHFFFNYFSMGLLICLTAGVEMKKLVDVVLFRAMWTAEVL
;
A
#
# COMPACT_ATOMS: atom_id res chain seq x y z
N MET A 1 -4.51 2.39 4.87
CA MET A 1 -4.87 3.00 3.57
C MET A 1 -4.50 2.04 2.44
N PRO A 2 -5.36 1.82 1.43
CA PRO A 2 -5.08 0.94 0.30
C PRO A 2 -4.21 1.60 -0.78
N LEU A 3 -3.43 0.81 -1.51
CA LEU A 3 -2.48 1.26 -2.54
C LEU A 3 -3.14 2.13 -3.61
N ASN A 4 -4.32 1.73 -4.10
CA ASN A 4 -5.03 2.44 -5.15
C ASN A 4 -5.37 3.90 -4.76
N GLN A 5 -5.76 4.13 -3.50
CA GLN A 5 -6.03 5.48 -2.97
C GLN A 5 -4.74 6.30 -2.87
N VAL A 6 -3.64 5.68 -2.44
CA VAL A 6 -2.33 6.36 -2.40
C VAL A 6 -1.88 6.78 -3.77
N LEU A 7 -1.95 5.88 -4.76
CA LEU A 7 -1.59 6.20 -6.14
C LEU A 7 -2.47 7.30 -6.72
N THR A 8 -3.77 7.30 -6.40
CA THR A 8 -4.70 8.35 -6.82
C THR A 8 -4.33 9.70 -6.19
N LEU A 9 -4.01 9.71 -4.89
CA LEU A 9 -3.58 10.91 -4.17
C LEU A 9 -2.28 11.46 -4.76
N ILE A 10 -1.30 10.60 -5.05
CA ILE A 10 -0.04 11.00 -5.69
C ILE A 10 -0.33 11.61 -7.06
N GLN A 11 -1.16 10.97 -7.88
CA GLN A 11 -1.51 11.48 -9.21
C GLN A 11 -2.23 12.84 -9.15
N GLN A 12 -3.14 13.02 -8.18
CA GLN A 12 -3.83 14.30 -7.97
C GLN A 12 -2.88 15.41 -7.50
N ASN A 13 -1.80 15.05 -6.81
CA ASN A 13 -0.82 15.98 -6.25
C ASN A 13 0.54 15.91 -6.97
N ALA A 14 0.56 15.53 -8.25
CA ALA A 14 1.79 15.27 -9.03
C ALA A 14 2.72 16.49 -9.18
N ARG A 15 2.24 17.70 -8.90
CA ARG A 15 3.07 18.92 -8.86
C ARG A 15 3.96 19.00 -7.63
N ILE A 16 3.50 18.41 -6.52
CA ILE A 16 4.18 18.42 -5.22
C ILE A 16 4.96 17.12 -5.07
N LEU A 17 4.29 15.98 -5.26
CA LEU A 17 4.86 14.65 -5.13
C LEU A 17 5.50 14.23 -6.47
N THR A 18 6.76 14.59 -6.64
CA THR A 18 7.56 14.31 -7.84
C THR A 18 8.57 13.19 -7.58
N ASN A 19 9.09 12.60 -8.65
CA ASN A 19 10.10 11.53 -8.59
C ASN A 19 9.64 10.30 -7.76
N VAL A 20 8.48 9.77 -8.13
CA VAL A 20 7.86 8.62 -7.47
C VAL A 20 8.22 7.33 -8.18
N GLU A 21 8.79 6.39 -7.46
CA GLU A 21 9.13 5.06 -7.97
C GLU A 21 8.16 4.01 -7.41
N LEU A 22 7.59 3.18 -8.29
CA LEU A 22 6.78 2.03 -7.89
C LEU A 22 7.57 0.74 -8.14
N MET A 23 7.93 0.06 -7.06
CA MET A 23 8.67 -1.19 -7.08
C MET A 23 7.78 -2.36 -6.67
N TYR A 24 7.85 -3.45 -7.42
CA TYR A 24 7.16 -4.71 -7.11
C TYR A 24 7.92 -5.89 -7.72
N SER A 25 7.70 -7.09 -7.16
CA SER A 25 8.34 -8.30 -7.65
C SER A 25 7.57 -8.89 -8.82
N ARG A 26 8.18 -8.93 -10.01
CA ARG A 26 7.63 -9.68 -11.16
C ARG A 26 7.71 -11.19 -10.96
N LYS A 27 8.73 -11.70 -10.28
CA LYS A 27 8.91 -13.15 -10.07
C LYS A 27 7.98 -13.71 -9.00
N ASP A 28 7.67 -12.89 -8.01
CA ASP A 28 6.86 -13.27 -6.86
C ASP A 28 5.96 -12.10 -6.41
N PRO A 29 4.88 -11.81 -7.17
CA PRO A 29 4.03 -10.64 -6.93
C PRO A 29 3.17 -10.76 -5.68
N LEU A 30 2.94 -11.98 -5.17
CA LEU A 30 2.10 -12.23 -3.99
C LEU A 30 2.91 -12.48 -2.72
N GLY A 31 4.20 -12.84 -2.83
CA GLY A 31 5.08 -13.07 -1.69
C GLY A 31 5.92 -11.86 -1.27
N ARG A 32 6.08 -10.85 -2.13
CA ARG A 32 6.87 -9.64 -1.81
C ARG A 32 6.03 -8.38 -1.78
N ASP A 33 6.25 -7.56 -0.75
CA ASP A 33 5.60 -6.25 -0.61
C ASP A 33 5.78 -5.36 -1.83
N ILE A 34 4.77 -4.54 -2.09
CA ILE A 34 4.80 -3.48 -3.08
C ILE A 34 5.34 -2.22 -2.39
N CYS A 35 6.24 -1.50 -3.05
CA CYS A 35 6.87 -0.33 -2.48
C CYS A 35 6.64 0.89 -3.37
N VAL A 36 6.12 1.97 -2.80
CA VAL A 36 6.08 3.29 -3.44
C VAL A 36 7.12 4.15 -2.74
N TYR A 37 8.11 4.63 -3.49
CA TYR A 37 9.20 5.45 -2.96
C TYR A 37 9.08 6.89 -3.47
N LEU A 38 9.00 7.84 -2.54
CA LEU A 38 9.01 9.27 -2.78
C LEU A 38 10.45 9.74 -2.59
N SER A 39 11.26 9.64 -3.65
CA SER A 39 12.72 9.80 -3.57
C SER A 39 13.18 11.22 -3.27
N ASN A 40 12.35 12.23 -3.56
CA ASN A 40 12.62 13.61 -3.21
C ASN A 40 12.35 13.91 -1.72
N ASP A 41 11.51 13.09 -1.08
CA ASP A 41 11.10 13.25 0.31
C ASP A 41 11.78 12.25 1.26
N GLY A 42 12.48 11.24 0.72
CA GLY A 42 13.06 10.16 1.51
C GLY A 42 12.03 9.24 2.17
N ILE A 43 10.83 9.14 1.61
CA ILE A 43 9.71 8.38 2.19
C ILE A 43 9.44 7.11 1.37
N ARG A 44 9.39 5.98 2.07
CA ARG A 44 9.03 4.67 1.53
C ARG A 44 7.70 4.19 2.09
N LEU A 45 6.75 3.92 1.22
CA LEU A 45 5.44 3.37 1.57
C LEU A 45 5.41 1.90 1.15
N MET A 46 5.31 0.99 2.11
CA MET A 46 5.27 -0.45 1.88
C MET A 46 3.86 -1.00 2.06
N PHE A 47 3.39 -1.73 1.05
CA PHE A 47 2.06 -2.31 0.99
C PHE A 47 2.16 -3.83 0.99
N HIS A 48 1.30 -4.46 1.77
CA HIS A 48 1.18 -5.91 1.79
C HIS A 48 0.82 -6.42 0.37
N PRO A 49 1.46 -7.49 -0.14
CA PRO A 49 1.27 -7.94 -1.51
C PRO A 49 -0.19 -8.29 -1.83
N VAL A 50 -0.81 -9.12 -0.98
CA VAL A 50 -2.18 -9.61 -1.21
C VAL A 50 -3.24 -8.54 -0.90
N THR A 51 -3.25 -8.00 0.31
CA THR A 51 -4.29 -7.04 0.73
C THR A 51 -4.08 -5.64 0.14
N GLN A 52 -2.89 -5.33 -0.38
CA GLN A 52 -2.51 -4.01 -0.89
C GLN A 52 -2.78 -2.87 0.10
N LEU A 53 -2.75 -3.18 1.40
CA LEU A 53 -2.87 -2.20 2.46
C LEU A 53 -1.48 -1.73 2.89
N LEU A 54 -1.35 -0.43 3.10
CA LEU A 54 -0.15 0.19 3.67
C LEU A 54 0.12 -0.44 5.04
N ARG A 55 1.27 -1.10 5.17
CA ARG A 55 1.70 -1.84 6.37
C ARG A 55 2.87 -1.18 7.09
N LEU A 56 3.65 -0.38 6.38
CA LEU A 56 4.85 0.25 6.91
C LEU A 56 5.14 1.53 6.11
N ILE A 57 5.42 2.61 6.83
CA ILE A 57 5.96 3.86 6.29
C ILE A 57 7.38 3.96 6.84
N GLU A 58 8.37 4.10 5.98
CA GLU A 58 9.73 4.40 6.40
C GLU A 58 10.14 5.77 5.90
N VAL A 59 10.87 6.50 6.74
CA VAL A 59 11.66 7.65 6.33
C VAL A 59 13.11 7.20 6.38
N ASP A 60 13.72 7.03 5.21
CA ASP A 60 15.09 6.53 5.06
C ASP A 60 16.10 7.63 4.72
N ASN A 61 15.64 8.82 4.35
CA ASN A 61 16.49 9.99 4.16
C ASN A 61 15.97 11.22 4.91
N LEU A 62 16.53 11.45 6.10
CA LEU A 62 16.16 12.57 6.97
C LEU A 62 16.71 13.92 6.47
N SER A 63 17.62 13.93 5.49
CA SER A 63 18.15 15.17 4.92
C SER A 63 17.18 15.84 3.95
N GLN A 64 16.05 15.21 3.63
CA GLN A 64 15.06 15.69 2.66
C GLN A 64 13.73 16.10 3.31
N ILE A 65 13.58 15.90 4.62
CA ILE A 65 12.29 16.07 5.29
C ILE A 65 12.44 16.71 6.66
N VAL A 66 11.46 17.55 7.02
CA VAL A 66 11.33 18.11 8.36
C VAL A 66 10.33 17.28 9.15
N LEU A 67 10.75 16.74 10.29
CA LEU A 67 9.89 15.97 11.18
C LEU A 67 9.53 16.79 12.42
N LYS A 68 8.22 16.85 12.70
CA LYS A 68 7.65 17.54 13.86
C LYS A 68 6.92 16.56 14.75
N TYR A 69 6.99 16.80 16.07
CA TYR A 69 6.18 16.12 17.08
C TYR A 69 5.58 17.16 18.03
N LYS A 70 4.26 17.13 18.23
CA LYS A 70 3.51 18.15 19.00
C LYS A 70 3.91 19.58 18.61
N GLU A 71 3.89 19.88 17.30
CA GLU A 71 4.31 21.17 16.69
C GLU A 71 5.80 21.54 16.79
N LYS A 72 6.61 20.80 17.56
CA LYS A 72 8.04 21.05 17.70
C LYS A 72 8.84 20.27 16.66
N ILE A 73 9.78 20.93 15.99
CA ILE A 73 10.73 20.29 15.06
C ILE A 73 11.75 19.51 15.88
N PHE A 74 11.88 18.21 15.59
CA PHE A 74 12.93 17.38 16.20
C PHE A 74 13.98 16.94 15.17
N SER A 75 13.62 16.88 13.89
CA SER A 75 14.53 16.59 12.76
C SER A 75 14.31 17.58 11.63
N GLU A 76 15.38 18.10 11.06
CA GLU A 76 15.34 18.94 9.86
C GLU A 76 16.60 18.72 8.99
N PRO A 77 16.52 19.00 7.68
CA PRO A 77 17.67 18.88 6.79
C PRO A 77 18.91 19.63 7.31
N GLY A 78 20.04 18.92 7.40
CA GLY A 78 21.30 19.47 7.88
C GLY A 78 21.48 19.47 9.41
N ALA A 79 20.44 19.15 10.19
CA ALA A 79 20.52 18.98 11.63
C ALA A 79 20.38 17.51 12.01
N GLU A 80 21.51 16.85 12.21
CA GLU A 80 21.54 15.44 12.59
C GLU A 80 20.90 15.22 13.97
N VAL A 81 20.05 14.20 14.08
CA VAL A 81 19.30 13.89 15.30
C VAL A 81 20.04 12.81 16.08
N SER A 82 20.42 13.13 17.32
CA SER A 82 21.03 12.15 18.22
C SER A 82 19.98 11.29 18.92
N MET A 83 20.45 10.19 19.50
CA MET A 83 19.64 9.28 20.31
C MET A 83 19.00 9.97 21.52
N ASP A 84 19.69 10.92 22.15
CA ASP A 84 19.22 11.67 23.32
C ASP A 84 18.11 12.66 22.94
N LYS A 85 18.27 13.34 21.79
CA LYS A 85 17.22 14.23 21.28
C LYS A 85 15.92 13.47 21.03
N VAL A 86 16.00 12.21 20.59
CA VAL A 86 14.81 11.35 20.46
C VAL A 86 14.21 11.01 21.84
N ASP A 87 15.02 10.76 22.87
CA ASP A 87 14.50 10.53 24.23
C ASP A 87 13.86 11.77 24.84
N GLU A 88 14.37 12.96 24.55
CA GLU A 88 13.75 14.21 25.00
C GLU A 88 12.32 14.35 24.48
N PHE A 89 12.07 13.92 23.23
CA PHE A 89 10.76 14.04 22.58
C PHE A 89 9.82 12.84 22.80
N PHE A 90 10.36 11.63 22.91
CA PHE A 90 9.59 10.37 22.91
C PHE A 90 9.85 9.49 24.15
N GLY A 91 10.69 9.92 25.08
CA GLY A 91 11.06 9.20 26.29
C GLY A 91 9.99 9.20 27.39
N SER A 92 10.20 8.37 28.41
CA SER A 92 9.21 8.03 29.44
C SER A 92 8.91 9.10 30.49
N THR A 93 9.43 10.32 30.36
CA THR A 93 9.37 11.36 31.41
C THR A 93 8.80 12.69 30.92
N HIS A 94 7.50 12.71 30.60
CA HIS A 94 6.69 13.93 30.67
C HIS A 94 5.76 13.84 31.90
N PRO A 95 6.00 14.63 32.97
CA PRO A 95 5.22 14.57 34.23
C PRO A 95 3.76 15.09 34.15
N GLY A 96 3.12 15.10 32.97
CA GLY A 96 1.82 15.75 32.75
C GLY A 96 0.72 14.86 32.18
N ASP A 97 1.05 13.79 31.45
CA ASP A 97 0.05 13.02 30.70
C ASP A 97 -0.26 11.70 31.44
N ARG A 98 -1.20 11.74 32.38
CA ARG A 98 -1.72 10.58 33.15
C ARG A 98 -2.39 9.48 32.32
N GLU A 99 -2.25 9.48 31.00
CA GLU A 99 -2.65 8.39 30.10
C GLU A 99 -1.50 7.82 29.26
N SER A 100 -0.27 8.32 29.39
CA SER A 100 0.89 7.76 28.66
C SER A 100 1.40 6.48 29.32
N MET A 101 0.60 5.41 29.19
CA MET A 101 1.02 4.03 29.29
C MET A 101 1.86 3.65 28.04
N PHE A 102 2.84 4.47 27.66
CA PHE A 102 3.89 4.10 26.69
C PHE A 102 4.92 3.23 27.44
N THR A 103 4.48 2.04 27.86
CA THR A 103 5.35 1.01 28.40
C THR A 103 6.02 0.27 27.25
N PHE A 104 7.32 -0.02 27.45
CA PHE A 104 8.25 -0.80 26.63
C PHE A 104 8.97 -0.05 25.51
N LEU A 105 9.93 0.78 25.94
CA LEU A 105 11.14 1.08 25.17
C LEU A 105 11.92 -0.24 25.03
N ILE A 106 11.79 -0.93 23.88
CA ILE A 106 12.70 -2.03 23.54
C ILE A 106 13.87 -1.39 22.82
N THR A 107 14.99 -1.24 23.52
CA THR A 107 16.28 -0.95 22.90
C THR A 107 16.86 -2.28 22.43
N ALA A 108 16.62 -2.63 21.17
CA ALA A 108 17.23 -3.79 20.55
C ALA A 108 18.57 -3.38 19.95
N TYR A 109 19.66 -3.98 20.42
CA TYR A 109 20.98 -3.85 19.80
C TYR A 109 21.24 -5.12 18.98
N ASP A 110 21.47 -4.95 17.68
CA ASP A 110 21.97 -6.03 16.85
C ASP A 110 23.49 -5.93 16.78
N ASP A 111 24.19 -6.78 17.54
CA ASP A 111 25.65 -6.87 17.57
C ASP A 111 26.27 -7.15 16.18
N LYS A 112 25.53 -7.83 15.28
CA LYS A 112 26.01 -8.20 13.94
C LYS A 112 25.89 -7.04 12.96
N GLN A 113 24.77 -6.32 13.02
CA GLN A 113 24.52 -5.17 12.14
C GLN A 113 25.07 -3.86 12.72
N LYS A 114 25.48 -3.86 13.99
CA LYS A 114 25.87 -2.66 14.75
C LYS A 114 24.79 -1.58 14.70
N ILE A 115 23.53 -1.96 14.79
CA ILE A 115 22.39 -1.04 14.78
C ILE A 115 21.69 -1.10 16.13
N CYS A 116 21.44 0.08 16.70
CA CYS A 116 20.54 0.24 17.82
C CYS A 116 19.16 0.68 17.31
N VAL A 117 18.11 -0.01 17.73
CA VAL A 117 16.72 0.35 17.40
C VAL A 117 15.99 0.70 18.69
N LYS A 118 15.40 1.90 18.72
CA LYS A 118 14.42 2.29 19.74
C LYS A 118 13.03 2.07 19.17
N SER A 119 12.22 1.24 19.81
CA SER A 119 10.88 0.90 19.33
C SER A 119 9.83 1.18 20.40
N TRP A 120 8.71 1.74 19.96
CA TRP A 120 7.44 1.88 20.66
C TRP A 120 6.35 1.16 19.84
N ARG A 121 5.13 1.05 20.38
CA ARG A 121 4.00 0.52 19.61
C ARG A 121 3.72 1.42 18.41
N GLY A 122 4.00 0.90 17.22
CA GLY A 122 3.77 1.53 15.93
C GLY A 122 4.78 2.60 15.48
N LEU A 123 5.88 2.78 16.20
CA LEU A 123 6.95 3.71 15.84
C LEU A 123 8.31 3.12 16.20
N SER A 124 9.31 3.25 15.33
CA SER A 124 10.69 2.93 15.68
C SER A 124 11.68 3.87 15.03
N PHE A 125 12.85 4.00 15.65
CA PHE A 125 13.98 4.79 15.22
C PHE A 125 15.25 3.93 15.19
N CYS A 126 16.02 4.01 14.09
CA CYS A 126 17.24 3.24 13.89
C CYS A 126 18.49 4.13 13.91
N PHE A 127 19.48 3.66 14.66
CA PHE A 127 20.73 4.35 14.96
C PHE A 127 21.93 3.41 14.70
N PRO A 128 22.56 3.49 13.53
CA PRO A 128 23.81 2.78 13.25
C PRO A 128 24.90 3.24 14.22
N THR A 129 25.62 2.28 14.77
CA THR A 129 26.68 2.48 15.76
C THR A 129 28.03 2.30 15.07
N ALA A 130 28.99 3.17 15.35
CA ALA A 130 30.35 3.04 14.83
C ALA A 130 31.05 1.82 15.46
N GLU A 131 31.95 1.16 14.71
CA GLU A 131 32.72 0.00 15.20
C GLU A 131 33.60 0.34 16.42
N SER A 132 33.98 1.61 16.57
CA SER A 132 34.80 2.14 17.66
C SER A 132 34.01 2.75 18.82
N ALA A 133 32.67 2.66 18.80
CA ALA A 133 31.88 3.20 19.91
C ALA A 133 32.05 2.31 21.15
N ASN A 134 32.47 2.90 22.27
CA ASN A 134 32.49 2.24 23.56
C ASN A 134 31.04 2.05 24.04
N VAL A 135 30.40 0.97 23.60
CA VAL A 135 29.05 0.64 24.05
C VAL A 135 29.15 -0.03 25.42
N GLU A 136 28.95 0.74 26.47
CA GLU A 136 28.79 0.17 27.81
C GLU A 136 27.41 -0.48 27.90
N VAL A 137 27.40 -1.80 27.73
CA VAL A 137 26.22 -2.63 27.91
C VAL A 137 26.08 -2.92 29.40
N THR A 138 25.20 -2.20 30.10
CA THR A 138 24.89 -2.54 31.48
C THR A 138 24.11 -3.86 31.51
N PRO A 139 24.52 -4.89 32.29
CA PRO A 139 23.76 -6.13 32.40
C PRO A 139 22.42 -5.88 33.11
N GLY A 140 21.36 -5.76 32.30
CA GLY A 140 19.96 -5.75 32.75
C GLY A 140 19.29 -7.10 32.47
N PHE A 141 18.26 -7.43 33.25
CA PHE A 141 17.42 -8.60 32.97
C PHE A 141 16.50 -8.34 31.76
N GLY A 142 16.67 -9.10 30.68
CA GLY A 142 15.78 -9.08 29.51
C GLY A 142 15.98 -7.88 28.56
N PRO A 143 14.93 -7.39 27.85
CA PRO A 143 15.01 -6.33 26.84
C PRO A 143 15.33 -4.92 27.39
N LEU A 144 15.68 -4.82 28.68
CA LEU A 144 16.03 -3.59 29.39
C LEU A 144 17.56 -3.37 29.40
N ARG A 145 18.18 -3.47 28.23
CA ARG A 145 19.60 -3.13 28.05
C ARG A 145 19.71 -1.60 27.90
N SER A 146 20.22 -0.93 28.92
CA SER A 146 20.61 0.48 28.79
C SER A 146 21.95 0.54 28.06
N LEU A 147 21.95 1.12 26.87
CA LEU A 147 23.17 1.42 26.12
C LEU A 147 23.58 2.84 26.47
N LYS A 148 24.79 3.02 26.99
CA LYS A 148 25.39 4.34 27.15
C LYS A 148 26.40 4.56 26.04
N PHE A 149 26.29 5.71 25.39
CA PHE A 149 27.24 6.20 24.40
C PHE A 149 27.88 7.46 24.94
N ASP A 150 29.18 7.62 24.77
CA ASP A 150 29.85 8.88 25.06
C ASP A 150 29.25 9.98 24.17
N SER A 151 29.13 11.21 24.67
CA SER A 151 28.52 12.33 23.94
C SER A 151 29.16 12.57 22.57
N ALA A 152 30.46 12.27 22.41
CA ALA A 152 31.19 12.40 21.14
C ALA A 152 30.93 11.25 20.14
N THR A 153 30.36 10.14 20.59
CA THR A 153 30.14 8.91 19.79
C THR A 153 28.65 8.56 19.63
N GLN A 154 27.76 9.49 19.96
CA GLN A 154 26.33 9.22 19.90
C GLN A 154 25.90 8.86 18.48
N PRO A 155 25.19 7.72 18.32
CA PRO A 155 24.75 7.29 17.02
C PRO A 155 23.64 8.21 16.52
N ARG A 156 23.62 8.44 15.21
CA ARG A 156 22.72 9.38 14.56
C ARG A 156 21.52 8.66 14.00
N LEU A 157 20.37 9.33 14.05
CA LEU A 157 19.15 8.81 13.47
C LEU A 157 19.32 8.69 11.95
N THR A 158 19.04 7.51 11.40
CA THR A 158 19.10 7.29 9.95
C THR A 158 17.79 6.81 9.37
N LYS A 159 16.94 6.19 10.20
CA LYS A 159 15.65 5.70 9.75
C LYS A 159 14.59 5.85 10.83
N MET A 160 13.40 6.31 10.42
CA MET A 160 12.17 6.26 11.19
C MET A 160 11.18 5.33 10.50
N SER A 161 10.48 4.49 11.26
CA SER A 161 9.48 3.58 10.73
C SER A 161 8.17 3.70 11.51
N ILE A 162 7.05 3.83 10.80
CA ILE A 162 5.70 3.85 11.34
C ILE A 162 4.97 2.60 10.85
N PHE A 163 4.39 1.83 11.77
CA PHE A 163 3.76 0.55 11.46
C PHE A 163 2.63 0.25 12.45
N LYS A 164 1.91 -0.85 12.22
CA LYS A 164 0.96 -1.39 13.18
C LYS A 164 1.59 -2.60 13.86
N GLY A 165 1.69 -2.60 15.18
CA GLY A 165 2.29 -3.69 15.97
C GLY A 165 3.32 -3.20 16.97
N THR A 166 4.10 -4.13 17.52
CA THR A 166 5.05 -3.85 18.62
C THR A 166 6.47 -3.60 18.15
N ALA A 167 6.88 -4.16 17.01
CA ALA A 167 8.20 -3.97 16.42
C ALA A 167 8.18 -4.19 14.90
N VAL A 168 9.12 -3.56 14.19
CA VAL A 168 9.32 -3.79 12.75
C VAL A 168 9.59 -5.27 12.49
N GLY A 169 8.86 -5.87 11.54
CA GLY A 169 8.96 -7.29 11.20
C GLY A 169 8.01 -8.20 12.00
N LYS A 170 7.45 -7.71 13.11
CA LYS A 170 6.32 -8.32 13.83
C LYS A 170 5.06 -7.45 13.66
N ASN A 171 4.80 -7.07 12.42
CA ASN A 171 3.69 -6.17 12.11
C ASN A 171 2.36 -6.93 12.26
N GLU A 172 1.41 -6.31 12.96
CA GLU A 172 0.03 -6.80 13.03
C GLU A 172 -0.66 -6.56 11.68
N GLU A 173 -1.68 -7.37 11.38
CA GLU A 173 -2.46 -7.20 10.16
C GLU A 173 -3.22 -5.86 10.18
N VAL A 174 -3.07 -5.09 9.09
CA VAL A 174 -3.78 -3.83 8.90
C VAL A 174 -5.16 -4.15 8.32
N THR A 175 -6.19 -3.71 9.02
CA THR A 175 -7.58 -3.79 8.53
C THR A 175 -7.94 -2.51 7.79
N MET A 176 -8.84 -2.63 6.81
CA MET A 176 -9.33 -1.47 6.06
C MET A 176 -10.24 -0.62 6.97
N PRO A 177 -9.97 0.69 7.15
CA PRO A 177 -10.89 1.55 7.89
C PRO A 177 -12.20 1.74 7.11
N LEU A 178 -13.31 1.89 7.84
CA LEU A 178 -14.65 2.11 7.25
C LEU A 178 -14.67 3.34 6.33
N SER A 179 -14.02 4.42 6.76
CA SER A 179 -13.88 5.65 5.99
C SER A 179 -13.16 5.44 4.65
N GLY A 180 -12.31 4.43 4.54
CA GLY A 180 -11.57 4.15 3.32
C GLY A 180 -12.40 3.45 2.24
N TYR A 181 -13.64 3.01 2.50
CA TYR A 181 -14.47 2.44 1.44
C TYR A 181 -14.94 3.50 0.45
N CYS A 182 -15.33 4.70 0.91
CA CYS A 182 -15.78 5.82 0.05
C CYS A 182 -16.76 5.39 -1.06
N GLY A 183 -17.71 4.49 -0.78
CA GLY A 183 -18.66 3.94 -1.76
C GLY A 183 -18.05 2.96 -2.78
N GLN A 184 -16.77 2.59 -2.65
CA GLN A 184 -16.09 1.66 -3.54
C GLN A 184 -16.33 0.20 -3.12
N ASN A 185 -16.50 -0.66 -4.12
CA ASN A 185 -16.50 -2.10 -3.94
C ASN A 185 -15.06 -2.60 -3.79
N ARG A 186 -14.87 -3.57 -2.89
CA ARG A 186 -13.57 -4.20 -2.63
C ARG A 186 -13.66 -5.71 -2.73
N THR A 187 -12.92 -6.28 -3.65
CA THR A 187 -12.82 -7.74 -3.81
C THR A 187 -12.18 -8.39 -2.58
N LEU A 188 -12.81 -9.45 -2.10
CA LEU A 188 -12.28 -10.32 -1.05
C LEU A 188 -11.76 -11.63 -1.65
N LEU A 189 -12.52 -12.21 -2.58
CA LEU A 189 -12.17 -13.46 -3.24
C LEU A 189 -12.73 -13.45 -4.65
N VAL A 190 -11.97 -14.05 -5.56
CA VAL A 190 -12.46 -14.40 -6.88
C VAL A 190 -12.19 -15.86 -7.13
N SER A 191 -13.21 -16.57 -7.58
CA SER A 191 -13.13 -18.00 -7.85
C SER A 191 -13.77 -18.33 -9.20
N CYS A 192 -13.38 -19.47 -9.78
CA CYS A 192 -13.94 -19.90 -11.06
C CYS A 192 -15.36 -20.40 -10.86
N ALA A 193 -16.33 -19.76 -11.54
CA ALA A 193 -17.68 -20.30 -11.63
C ALA A 193 -17.65 -21.49 -12.61
N ARG A 194 -18.12 -22.65 -12.15
CA ARG A 194 -18.13 -23.90 -12.94
C ARG A 194 -19.54 -24.42 -13.12
N ARG A 195 -19.84 -24.86 -14.34
CA ARG A 195 -21.07 -25.59 -14.69
C ARG A 195 -20.69 -26.87 -15.41
N ASN A 196 -21.15 -28.02 -14.91
CA ASN A 196 -20.87 -29.34 -15.48
C ASN A 196 -19.35 -29.59 -15.69
N GLY A 197 -18.52 -29.20 -14.72
CA GLY A 197 -17.06 -29.36 -14.79
C GLY A 197 -16.33 -28.36 -15.71
N ARG A 198 -17.04 -27.52 -16.48
CA ARG A 198 -16.44 -26.48 -17.32
C ARG A 198 -16.50 -25.12 -16.64
N ILE A 199 -15.45 -24.31 -16.81
CA ILE A 199 -15.43 -22.92 -16.32
C ILE A 199 -16.35 -22.10 -17.23
N THR A 200 -17.42 -21.56 -16.65
CA THR A 200 -18.40 -20.74 -17.36
C THR A 200 -18.28 -19.27 -17.02
N GLY A 201 -17.46 -18.91 -16.02
CA GLY A 201 -17.29 -17.54 -15.60
C GLY A 201 -16.54 -17.44 -14.29
N VAL A 202 -16.88 -16.41 -13.53
CA VAL A 202 -16.17 -16.00 -12.33
C VAL A 202 -17.15 -15.56 -11.25
N ASP A 203 -16.95 -16.07 -10.04
CA ASP A 203 -17.62 -15.61 -8.83
C ASP A 203 -16.74 -14.60 -8.12
N VAL A 204 -17.24 -13.36 -7.98
CA VAL A 204 -16.58 -12.26 -7.30
C VAL A 204 -17.30 -12.04 -5.96
N LEU A 205 -16.63 -12.39 -4.87
CA LEU A 205 -17.01 -12.00 -3.52
C LEU A 205 -16.37 -10.66 -3.22
N PHE A 206 -17.18 -9.65 -2.96
CA PHE A 206 -16.71 -8.31 -2.61
C PHE A 206 -17.49 -7.74 -1.42
N GLN A 207 -16.85 -6.78 -0.76
CA GLN A 207 -17.43 -6.02 0.34
C GLN A 207 -17.79 -4.62 -0.17
N THR A 208 -18.95 -4.13 0.24
CA THR A 208 -19.47 -2.82 -0.17
C THR A 208 -20.23 -2.16 0.98
N GLN A 209 -20.37 -0.85 0.92
CA GLN A 209 -21.19 -0.08 1.86
C GLN A 209 -22.65 -0.15 1.42
N ASN A 210 -23.51 -0.69 2.28
CA ASN A 210 -24.95 -0.63 2.02
C ASN A 210 -25.48 0.78 2.38
N GLY A 211 -26.61 1.18 1.81
CA GLY A 211 -27.23 2.48 2.13
C GLY A 211 -27.86 2.57 3.52
N ARG A 212 -27.62 1.58 4.40
CA ARG A 212 -28.15 1.55 5.77
C ARG A 212 -27.07 2.05 6.72
N THR A 213 -27.44 3.02 7.53
CA THR A 213 -26.53 3.57 8.54
C THR A 213 -26.55 2.67 9.77
N THR A 214 -25.37 2.28 10.28
CA THR A 214 -25.25 1.48 11.51
C THR A 214 -25.64 2.27 12.76
N SER A 215 -25.51 3.60 12.72
CA SER A 215 -25.86 4.51 13.82
C SER A 215 -26.21 5.91 13.32
N ARG A 216 -27.27 6.52 13.88
CA ARG A 216 -27.66 7.92 13.60
C ARG A 216 -26.61 8.95 14.03
N MET A 217 -25.65 8.57 14.87
CA MET A 217 -24.61 9.49 15.39
C MET A 217 -23.31 9.48 14.59
N ASN A 218 -22.95 8.37 13.93
CA ASN A 218 -21.62 8.23 13.31
C ASN A 218 -21.64 8.28 11.77
N CYS A 219 -22.80 8.34 11.12
CA CYS A 219 -22.92 8.37 9.64
C CYS A 219 -22.11 7.26 8.93
N GLU A 220 -21.83 6.14 9.61
CA GLU A 220 -21.09 5.03 9.04
C GLU A 220 -22.06 4.07 8.34
N LEU A 221 -21.77 3.79 7.08
CA LEU A 221 -22.53 2.82 6.28
C LEU A 221 -22.10 1.41 6.67
N GLU A 222 -23.08 0.51 6.83
CA GLU A 222 -22.83 -0.89 7.16
C GLU A 222 -22.13 -1.59 6.00
N LEU A 223 -21.11 -2.40 6.30
CA LEU A 223 -20.43 -3.19 5.29
C LEU A 223 -21.12 -4.54 5.10
N VAL A 224 -21.49 -4.83 3.86
CA VAL A 224 -22.10 -6.10 3.47
C VAL A 224 -21.18 -6.83 2.50
N LYS A 225 -21.12 -8.16 2.64
CA LYS A 225 -20.43 -9.04 1.70
C LYS A 225 -21.43 -9.56 0.68
N ILE A 226 -21.12 -9.38 -0.60
CA ILE A 226 -21.97 -9.78 -1.72
C ILE A 226 -21.14 -10.67 -2.64
N THR A 227 -21.72 -11.78 -3.08
CA THR A 227 -21.14 -12.62 -4.13
C THR A 227 -21.92 -12.40 -5.42
N ARG A 228 -21.21 -12.14 -6.52
CA ARG A 228 -21.79 -11.99 -7.86
C ARG A 228 -21.05 -12.85 -8.86
N THR A 229 -21.82 -13.61 -9.63
CA THR A 229 -21.32 -14.43 -10.72
C THR A 229 -21.40 -13.64 -12.03
N ILE A 230 -20.27 -13.56 -12.73
CA ILE A 230 -20.19 -13.00 -14.08
C ILE A 230 -19.80 -14.14 -15.01
N SER A 231 -20.67 -14.44 -15.96
CA SER A 231 -20.45 -15.53 -16.93
C SER A 231 -19.77 -15.01 -18.20
N PHE A 232 -18.98 -15.85 -18.83
CA PHE A 232 -18.54 -15.58 -20.20
C PHE A 232 -19.77 -15.58 -21.12
N GLY A 233 -19.88 -14.58 -21.98
CA GLY A 233 -21.12 -14.30 -22.72
C GLY A 233 -21.97 -13.18 -22.10
N ASP A 234 -21.72 -12.77 -20.86
CA ASP A 234 -22.58 -11.78 -20.21
C ASP A 234 -22.53 -10.42 -20.88
N SER A 235 -23.70 -9.79 -21.02
CA SER A 235 -23.83 -8.46 -21.60
C SER A 235 -23.15 -7.40 -20.72
N VAL A 236 -22.71 -6.28 -21.30
CA VAL A 236 -22.20 -5.11 -20.57
C VAL A 236 -23.15 -4.68 -19.45
N ALA A 237 -24.46 -4.64 -19.72
CA ALA A 237 -25.48 -4.29 -18.71
C ALA A 237 -25.50 -5.30 -17.54
N ARG A 238 -25.28 -6.58 -17.82
CA ARG A 238 -25.19 -7.62 -16.80
C ARG A 238 -23.91 -7.49 -15.96
N VAL A 239 -22.77 -7.18 -16.59
CA VAL A 239 -21.51 -6.90 -15.88
C VAL A 239 -21.65 -5.67 -14.97
N LEU A 240 -22.22 -4.58 -15.49
CA LEU A 240 -22.44 -3.34 -14.75
C LEU A 240 -23.44 -3.51 -13.60
N SER A 241 -24.52 -4.28 -13.78
CA SER A 241 -25.47 -4.55 -12.70
C SER A 241 -24.90 -5.49 -11.63
N ALA A 242 -23.95 -6.35 -11.99
CA ALA A 242 -23.24 -7.22 -11.04
C ALA A 242 -22.20 -6.46 -10.20
N LEU A 243 -21.31 -5.67 -10.84
CA LEU A 243 -20.16 -5.06 -10.17
C LEU A 243 -20.27 -3.55 -9.93
N GLY A 244 -21.23 -2.89 -10.55
CA GLY A 244 -21.31 -1.43 -10.62
C GLY A 244 -20.49 -0.83 -11.76
N ALA A 245 -20.34 0.50 -11.73
CA ALA A 245 -19.58 1.23 -12.74
C ALA A 245 -18.06 0.98 -12.61
N PRO A 246 -17.34 0.79 -13.73
CA PRO A 246 -15.89 0.70 -13.71
C PRO A 246 -15.25 2.06 -13.36
N SER A 247 -14.04 2.03 -12.81
CA SER A 247 -13.27 3.24 -12.53
C SER A 247 -12.80 3.94 -13.81
N LYS A 248 -12.46 3.15 -14.85
CA LYS A 248 -12.07 3.67 -16.16
C LYS A 248 -12.38 2.65 -17.25
N VAL A 249 -12.73 3.14 -18.44
CA VAL A 249 -12.89 2.34 -19.64
C VAL A 249 -11.70 2.60 -20.56
N PHE A 250 -11.07 1.54 -21.06
CA PHE A 250 -9.98 1.62 -22.03
C PHE A 250 -10.40 0.98 -23.34
N TYR A 251 -10.12 1.61 -24.45
CA TYR A 251 -10.37 1.05 -25.78
C TYR A 251 -9.05 0.51 -26.33
N LYS A 252 -9.07 -0.69 -26.91
CA LYS A 252 -7.92 -1.20 -27.67
C LYS A 252 -7.78 -0.34 -28.92
N SER A 253 -6.76 0.51 -28.98
CA SER A 253 -6.34 1.15 -30.22
C SER A 253 -5.91 0.05 -31.20
N GLU A 254 -6.49 0.03 -32.39
CA GLU A 254 -5.94 -0.78 -33.48
C GLU A 254 -4.60 -0.17 -33.87
N ASP A 255 -3.50 -0.77 -33.43
CA ASP A 255 -2.21 -0.48 -34.03
C ASP A 255 -2.17 -1.23 -35.37
N LYS A 256 -2.60 -0.55 -36.43
CA LYS A 256 -2.38 -0.98 -37.80
C LYS A 256 -1.74 0.17 -38.55
N MET A 257 -0.45 0.03 -38.83
CA MET A 257 0.14 0.58 -40.05
C MET A 257 -0.53 -0.10 -41.26
N SER A 258 -1.79 0.26 -41.55
CA SER A 258 -2.53 -0.23 -42.71
C SER A 258 -2.20 0.61 -43.94
N ILE A 259 -0.97 0.48 -44.44
CA ILE A 259 -0.54 1.14 -45.69
C ILE A 259 -0.82 0.23 -46.90
N HIS A 260 -1.31 -1.00 -46.70
CA HIS A 260 -1.57 -1.97 -47.78
C HIS A 260 -2.96 -2.62 -47.69
N ARG A 261 -4.03 -1.83 -47.72
CA ARG A 261 -5.34 -2.34 -48.14
C ARG A 261 -5.76 -1.65 -49.43
N GLY A 262 -5.31 -2.21 -50.54
CA GLY A 262 -5.89 -1.93 -51.85
C GLY A 262 -7.36 -2.38 -51.87
N GLY A 263 -8.18 -1.57 -52.52
CA GLY A 263 -9.43 -1.94 -53.20
C GLY A 263 -10.44 -2.80 -52.45
N TYR A 264 -11.55 -2.17 -52.05
CA TYR A 264 -12.89 -2.76 -51.97
C TYR A 264 -13.06 -4.12 -51.29
N LYS A 265 -13.38 -4.11 -49.99
CA LYS A 265 -14.49 -4.89 -49.40
C LYS A 265 -15.04 -4.12 -48.20
N GLU A 266 -16.30 -3.70 -48.27
CA GLU A 266 -17.11 -3.38 -47.10
C GLU A 266 -17.28 -4.66 -46.28
N THR A 267 -16.33 -4.92 -45.39
CA THR A 267 -16.51 -5.88 -44.29
C THR A 267 -16.52 -5.02 -43.05
N LEU A 268 -17.67 -4.92 -42.39
CA LEU A 268 -17.83 -4.31 -41.07
C LEU A 268 -16.60 -4.67 -40.24
N SER A 269 -15.77 -3.68 -39.92
CA SER A 269 -14.57 -3.90 -39.12
C SER A 269 -14.99 -4.58 -37.82
N PRO A 270 -14.27 -5.60 -37.33
CA PRO A 270 -14.59 -6.18 -36.03
C PRO A 270 -14.50 -5.05 -35.00
N LEU A 271 -15.62 -4.74 -34.36
CA LEU A 271 -15.71 -3.61 -33.45
C LEU A 271 -14.65 -3.73 -32.33
N PRO A 272 -14.06 -2.61 -31.88
CA PRO A 272 -12.89 -2.63 -31.02
C PRO A 272 -13.19 -3.29 -29.67
N HIS A 273 -12.26 -4.12 -29.22
CA HIS A 273 -12.26 -4.64 -27.86
C HIS A 273 -12.04 -3.49 -26.87
N PHE A 274 -12.76 -3.48 -25.76
CA PHE A 274 -12.58 -2.50 -24.70
C PHE A 274 -12.51 -3.19 -23.33
N PHE A 275 -11.97 -2.47 -22.34
CA PHE A 275 -11.69 -2.98 -21.02
C PHE A 275 -12.35 -2.12 -19.95
N PHE A 276 -13.01 -2.77 -19.01
CA PHE A 276 -13.47 -2.18 -17.76
C PHE A 276 -12.42 -2.39 -16.69
N ASN A 277 -11.81 -1.29 -16.23
CA ASN A 277 -10.89 -1.28 -15.11
C ASN A 277 -11.65 -0.96 -13.82
N TYR A 278 -11.83 -1.95 -12.96
CA TYR A 278 -12.35 -1.77 -11.61
C TYR A 278 -11.17 -1.63 -10.65
N PHE A 279 -10.63 -0.42 -10.58
CA PHE A 279 -9.37 -0.14 -9.91
C PHE A 279 -9.41 -0.44 -8.40
N SER A 280 -10.53 -0.12 -7.73
CA SER A 280 -10.75 -0.42 -6.30
C SER A 280 -10.93 -1.91 -6.00
N MET A 281 -11.37 -2.67 -7.00
CA MET A 281 -11.58 -4.11 -6.92
C MET A 281 -10.37 -4.92 -7.40
N GLY A 282 -9.40 -4.26 -8.06
CA GLY A 282 -8.26 -4.91 -8.68
C GLY A 282 -8.63 -5.83 -9.86
N LEU A 283 -9.72 -5.53 -10.58
CA LEU A 283 -10.22 -6.36 -11.68
C LEU A 283 -10.15 -5.63 -13.02
N LEU A 284 -9.73 -6.36 -14.07
CA LEU A 284 -9.79 -5.90 -15.46
C LEU A 284 -10.66 -6.85 -16.30
N ILE A 285 -11.79 -6.34 -16.79
CA ILE A 285 -12.74 -7.14 -17.58
C ILE A 285 -12.63 -6.75 -19.05
N CYS A 286 -12.32 -7.73 -19.91
CA CYS A 286 -12.26 -7.53 -21.35
C CYS A 286 -13.61 -7.83 -22.01
N LEU A 287 -14.13 -6.85 -22.75
CA LEU A 287 -15.41 -6.89 -23.44
C LEU A 287 -15.17 -6.74 -24.94
N THR A 288 -15.96 -7.47 -25.72
CA THR A 288 -15.95 -7.34 -27.18
C THR A 288 -17.18 -6.58 -27.63
N ALA A 289 -17.09 -5.83 -28.73
CA ALA A 289 -18.19 -4.99 -29.17
C ALA A 289 -19.32 -5.75 -29.89
N GLY A 290 -19.58 -6.98 -29.45
CA GLY A 290 -20.86 -7.70 -29.50
C GLY A 290 -21.53 -7.84 -28.12
N VAL A 291 -21.15 -6.99 -27.14
CA VAL A 291 -21.71 -6.87 -25.78
C VAL A 291 -21.28 -7.96 -24.78
N GLU A 292 -20.65 -9.04 -25.21
CA GLU A 292 -20.34 -10.20 -24.37
C GLU A 292 -18.95 -10.21 -23.71
N MET A 293 -18.87 -10.64 -22.44
CA MET A 293 -17.64 -10.92 -21.70
C MET A 293 -16.92 -12.15 -22.25
N LYS A 294 -15.69 -12.01 -22.77
CA LYS A 294 -14.91 -13.16 -23.27
C LYS A 294 -13.89 -13.73 -22.28
N LYS A 295 -13.34 -12.87 -21.43
CA LYS A 295 -12.22 -13.24 -20.55
C LYS A 295 -12.18 -12.31 -19.34
N LEU A 296 -11.97 -12.86 -18.15
CA LEU A 296 -11.44 -12.10 -17.03
C LEU A 296 -9.92 -12.17 -17.12
N VAL A 297 -9.28 -11.03 -17.24
CA VAL A 297 -7.82 -10.93 -17.22
C VAL A 297 -7.48 -10.23 -15.91
N ASP A 298 -6.83 -10.96 -15.02
CA ASP A 298 -6.28 -10.46 -13.75
C ASP A 298 -7.27 -10.23 -12.60
N VAL A 299 -7.00 -10.97 -11.52
CA VAL A 299 -7.67 -10.91 -10.23
C VAL A 299 -6.76 -10.36 -9.14
N VAL A 300 -5.44 -10.31 -9.36
CA VAL A 300 -4.51 -9.99 -8.27
C VAL A 300 -3.32 -9.19 -8.81
N LEU A 301 -3.28 -7.91 -8.41
CA LEU A 301 -2.29 -6.87 -8.67
C LEU A 301 -2.22 -6.34 -10.11
N PHE A 302 -2.43 -5.03 -10.28
CA PHE A 302 -1.40 -4.06 -10.72
C PHE A 302 -0.20 -4.56 -11.55
N ARG A 303 -0.39 -5.45 -12.52
CA ARG A 303 0.69 -5.94 -13.39
C ARG A 303 0.55 -5.47 -14.83
N ALA A 304 -0.34 -4.52 -15.07
CA ALA A 304 -0.55 -3.85 -16.36
C ALA A 304 -0.65 -2.32 -16.22
N MET A 305 -0.07 -1.72 -15.17
CA MET A 305 0.32 -0.30 -15.27
C MET A 305 1.54 -0.22 -16.20
N TRP A 306 1.27 -0.42 -17.49
CA TRP A 306 2.05 -0.02 -18.65
C TRP A 306 3.55 -0.34 -18.62
N THR A 307 3.93 -1.42 -19.30
CA THR A 307 5.16 -1.56 -20.10
C THR A 307 5.06 -2.93 -20.76
N ALA A 308 4.70 -2.95 -22.04
CA ALA A 308 5.66 -2.91 -23.15
C ALA A 308 6.34 -4.28 -23.28
N GLU A 309 6.17 -4.86 -24.48
CA GLU A 309 6.70 -6.15 -24.92
C GLU A 309 5.93 -7.38 -24.40
N VAL A 310 5.03 -7.88 -25.26
CA VAL A 310 5.21 -9.13 -26.01
C VAL A 310 3.83 -9.73 -26.36
N LEU A 311 3.55 -9.69 -27.68
CA LEU A 311 2.83 -10.63 -28.55
C LEU A 311 1.38 -11.03 -28.20
#